data_AF-A0A8J8AWL8-F1
#
_entry.id   AF-A0A8J8AWL8-F1
#
_cell.length_a   1.000
_cell.length_b   1.000
_cell.length_c   1.000
_cell.angle_alpha   90.00
_cell.angle_beta   90.00
_cell.angle_gamma   90.00
#
_symmetry.space_group_name_H-M   'P 1'
#
loop_
_entity.id
_entity.type
_entity.pdbx_description
1 polymer ?
#
loop_
_entity_poly.entity_id
_entity_poly.type
_entity_poly.pdbx_seq_one_letter_code
_entity_poly.pdbx_strand_id
1 'polypeptide(L)'
;MRLRKTATAMALVLMASGLPAWADIEAAKAFLDSEIGDLSTLDRAGQEAELQWFIDAAKPYAGMEIKVVSETIGTHEYESKVLAPAFEAITGIKVTHDLIGEGDVVEKLQTQMQSGENIYDAYINDSDLIGTHWRYQLAR
;
A
#
# COMPACT_ATOMS: atom_id res chain seq x y z
N MET A 1 29.51 -13.87 48.57
CA MET A 1 29.61 -13.48 47.15
C MET A 1 28.23 -13.66 46.51
N ARG A 2 27.48 -12.57 46.28
CA ARG A 2 26.13 -12.59 45.69
C ARG A 2 26.25 -12.16 44.22
N LEU A 3 26.11 -13.09 43.27
CA LEU A 3 25.86 -12.74 41.88
C LEU A 3 24.34 -12.71 41.63
N ARG A 4 23.78 -11.51 41.60
CA ARG A 4 22.55 -11.19 40.87
C ARG A 4 22.95 -10.14 39.85
N LYS A 5 22.71 -10.38 38.56
CA LYS A 5 22.56 -9.42 37.44
C LYS A 5 23.01 -10.06 36.11
N THR A 6 22.15 -10.86 35.47
CA THR A 6 22.34 -11.22 34.06
C THR A 6 21.04 -11.58 33.31
N ALA A 7 19.85 -11.27 33.85
CA ALA A 7 18.59 -11.62 33.19
C ALA A 7 17.94 -10.47 32.40
N THR A 8 18.35 -9.21 32.60
CA THR A 8 17.58 -8.05 32.11
C THR A 8 18.04 -7.50 30.74
N ALA A 9 19.19 -7.95 30.22
CA ALA A 9 19.73 -7.39 28.97
C ALA A 9 19.18 -8.01 27.68
N MET A 10 18.53 -9.19 27.75
CA MET A 10 18.00 -9.86 26.55
C MET A 10 16.63 -9.35 26.07
N ALA A 11 15.85 -8.69 26.94
CA ALA A 11 14.50 -8.23 26.56
C ALA A 11 14.50 -6.92 25.75
N LEU A 12 15.54 -6.10 25.86
CA LEU A 12 15.63 -4.81 25.14
C LEU A 12 16.17 -4.94 23.71
N VAL A 13 16.85 -6.04 23.37
CA VAL A 13 17.40 -6.23 22.01
C VAL A 13 16.31 -6.66 21.01
N LEU A 14 15.22 -7.31 21.47
CA LEU A 14 14.08 -7.66 20.61
C LEU A 14 13.22 -6.46 20.19
N MET A 15 13.34 -5.32 20.86
CA MET A 15 12.54 -4.11 20.56
C MET A 15 13.26 -3.16 19.59
N ALA A 16 14.52 -3.43 19.23
CA ALA A 16 15.35 -2.57 18.39
C ALA A 16 15.64 -3.16 17.00
N SER A 17 15.24 -4.40 16.74
CA SER A 17 15.14 -4.89 15.37
C SER A 17 13.82 -4.39 14.79
N GLY A 18 13.86 -3.24 14.13
CA GLY A 18 13.00 -2.99 12.98
C GLY A 18 13.32 -4.07 11.95
N LEU A 19 12.83 -5.28 12.20
CA LEU A 19 12.89 -6.36 11.23
C LEU A 19 12.29 -5.77 9.96
N PRO A 20 12.97 -5.89 8.80
CA PRO A 20 12.29 -5.60 7.56
C PRO A 20 10.98 -6.37 7.62
N ALA A 21 9.85 -5.73 7.32
CA ALA A 21 8.60 -6.43 7.16
C ALA A 21 8.84 -7.47 6.06
N TRP A 22 9.10 -8.72 6.46
CA TRP A 22 9.24 -9.79 5.51
C TRP A 22 7.85 -9.97 4.95
N ALA A 23 7.70 -9.63 3.68
CA ALA A 23 6.49 -9.82 2.92
C ALA A 23 5.81 -11.14 3.32
N ASP A 24 4.57 -11.01 3.82
CA ASP A 24 3.99 -11.98 4.73
C ASP A 24 2.94 -12.84 4.00
N ILE A 25 3.34 -14.08 3.67
CA ILE A 25 2.44 -15.05 3.04
C ILE A 25 1.26 -15.43 3.96
N GLU A 26 1.39 -15.28 5.28
CA GLU A 26 0.28 -15.50 6.21
C GLU A 26 -0.69 -14.32 6.18
N ALA A 27 -0.21 -13.07 6.05
CA ALA A 27 -1.07 -11.92 5.78
C ALA A 27 -1.81 -12.07 4.44
N ALA A 28 -1.13 -12.58 3.42
CA ALA A 28 -1.72 -12.90 2.12
C ALA A 28 -2.84 -13.95 2.24
N LYS A 29 -2.59 -15.05 2.95
CA LYS A 29 -3.62 -16.07 3.20
C LYS A 29 -4.81 -15.53 3.99
N ALA A 30 -4.55 -14.72 5.02
CA ALA A 30 -5.60 -14.10 5.82
C ALA A 30 -6.47 -13.17 4.96
N PHE A 31 -5.86 -12.36 4.08
CA PHE A 31 -6.58 -11.51 3.13
C PHE A 31 -7.43 -12.36 2.16
N LEU A 32 -6.87 -13.44 1.61
CA LEU A 32 -7.64 -14.35 0.76
C LEU A 32 -8.84 -14.93 1.50
N ASP A 33 -8.68 -15.34 2.75
CA ASP A 33 -9.76 -15.95 3.53
C ASP A 33 -10.87 -14.96 3.89
N SER A 34 -10.54 -13.68 4.11
CA SER A 34 -11.50 -12.66 4.52
C SER A 34 -12.18 -11.92 3.36
N GLU A 35 -11.44 -11.65 2.28
CA GLU A 35 -11.89 -10.72 1.23
C GLU A 35 -12.16 -11.40 -0.12
N ILE A 36 -11.45 -12.49 -0.44
CA ILE A 36 -11.48 -13.09 -1.79
C ILE A 36 -12.24 -14.42 -1.79
N GLY A 37 -11.77 -15.41 -1.04
CA GLY A 37 -12.39 -16.74 -0.91
C GLY A 37 -12.84 -17.33 -2.25
N ASP A 38 -14.15 -17.57 -2.35
CA ASP A 38 -14.82 -18.17 -3.51
C ASP A 38 -15.13 -17.18 -4.64
N LEU A 39 -14.73 -15.89 -4.53
CA LEU A 39 -14.94 -14.88 -5.56
C LEU A 39 -13.91 -14.96 -6.70
N SER A 40 -12.82 -15.70 -6.51
CA SER A 40 -11.79 -15.91 -7.53
C SER A 40 -12.08 -17.17 -8.35
N THR A 41 -11.67 -17.13 -9.63
CA THR A 41 -11.69 -18.31 -10.51
C THR A 41 -10.50 -19.24 -10.28
N LEU A 42 -9.47 -18.78 -9.55
CA LEU A 42 -8.33 -19.57 -9.15
C LEU A 42 -8.69 -20.48 -7.98
N ASP A 43 -8.17 -21.71 -7.99
CA ASP A 43 -8.19 -22.55 -6.80
C ASP A 43 -7.26 -21.99 -5.73
N ARG A 44 -7.34 -22.54 -4.51
CA ARG A 44 -6.56 -22.01 -3.38
C ARG A 44 -5.06 -21.98 -3.65
N ALA A 45 -4.52 -23.02 -4.30
CA ALA A 45 -3.12 -23.07 -4.65
C ALA A 45 -2.74 -21.96 -5.65
N GLY A 46 -3.60 -21.69 -6.65
CA GLY A 46 -3.43 -20.59 -7.58
C GLY A 46 -3.48 -19.22 -6.92
N GLN A 47 -4.42 -19.00 -5.99
CA GLN A 47 -4.54 -17.76 -5.23
C GLN A 47 -3.27 -17.47 -4.41
N GLU A 48 -2.77 -18.48 -3.67
CA GLU A 48 -1.55 -18.34 -2.88
C GLU A 48 -0.31 -18.12 -3.77
N ALA A 49 -0.25 -18.77 -4.93
CA ALA A 49 0.82 -18.57 -5.89
C ALA A 49 0.83 -17.15 -6.48
N GLU A 50 -0.35 -16.57 -6.74
CA GLU A 50 -0.49 -15.19 -7.20
C GLU A 50 -0.02 -14.19 -6.14
N LEU A 51 -0.45 -14.34 -4.88
CA LEU A 51 0.02 -13.46 -3.82
C LEU A 51 1.50 -13.65 -3.48
N GLN A 52 2.04 -14.87 -3.63
CA GLN A 52 3.48 -15.11 -3.54
C GLN A 52 4.23 -14.37 -4.65
N TRP A 53 3.68 -14.29 -5.86
CA TRP A 53 4.26 -13.48 -6.94
C TRP A 53 4.27 -11.99 -6.59
N PHE A 54 3.20 -11.44 -6.01
CA PHE A 54 3.18 -10.04 -5.54
C PHE A 54 4.25 -9.78 -4.47
N ILE A 55 4.38 -10.68 -3.50
CA ILE A 55 5.42 -10.65 -2.47
C ILE A 55 6.81 -10.58 -3.11
N ASP A 56 7.09 -11.46 -4.06
CA ASP A 56 8.39 -11.53 -4.71
C ASP A 56 8.69 -10.29 -5.57
N ALA A 57 7.68 -9.79 -6.30
CA ALA A 57 7.78 -8.60 -7.12
C ALA A 57 7.98 -7.32 -6.30
N ALA A 58 7.46 -7.28 -5.07
CA ALA A 58 7.58 -6.13 -4.17
C ALA A 58 8.96 -5.99 -3.51
N LYS A 59 9.78 -7.06 -3.45
CA LYS A 59 11.08 -7.07 -2.76
C LYS A 59 11.99 -5.89 -3.08
N PRO A 60 12.16 -5.43 -4.35
CA PRO A 60 13.02 -4.28 -4.65
C PRO A 60 12.52 -2.94 -4.10
N TYR A 61 11.24 -2.89 -3.71
CA TYR A 61 10.54 -1.69 -3.29
C TYR A 61 10.21 -1.69 -1.78
N ALA A 62 10.67 -2.71 -1.05
CA ALA A 62 10.42 -2.83 0.38
C ALA A 62 10.89 -1.58 1.15
N GLY A 63 10.02 -1.06 2.02
CA GLY A 63 10.27 0.17 2.78
C GLY A 63 9.96 1.47 2.03
N MET A 64 9.43 1.41 0.81
CA MET A 64 8.84 2.58 0.16
C MET A 64 7.56 3.01 0.88
N GLU A 65 7.33 4.32 0.88
CA GLU A 65 6.04 4.92 1.25
C GLU A 65 5.44 5.57 -0.01
N ILE A 66 4.18 5.30 -0.29
CA ILE A 66 3.43 5.80 -1.44
C ILE A 66 2.21 6.57 -0.92
N LYS A 67 2.01 7.78 -1.43
CA LYS A 67 0.83 8.59 -1.16
C LYS A 67 -0.08 8.65 -2.37
N VAL A 68 -1.32 8.21 -2.18
CA VAL A 68 -2.37 8.17 -3.18
C VAL A 68 -3.53 9.05 -2.73
N VAL A 69 -4.19 9.73 -3.66
CA VAL A 69 -5.40 10.50 -3.39
C VAL A 69 -6.52 10.16 -4.37
N SER A 70 -7.76 10.11 -3.88
CA SER A 70 -8.94 9.89 -4.71
C SER A 70 -10.19 10.58 -4.15
N GLU A 71 -11.25 10.58 -4.94
CA GLU A 71 -12.57 10.98 -4.47
C GLU A 71 -13.09 10.04 -3.36
N THR A 72 -13.94 10.55 -2.49
CA THR A 72 -14.69 9.76 -1.50
C THR A 72 -15.92 9.08 -2.15
N ILE A 73 -15.69 7.93 -2.79
CA ILE A 73 -16.76 7.01 -3.25
C ILE A 73 -16.53 5.61 -2.68
N GLY A 74 -17.58 4.77 -2.68
CA GLY A 74 -17.54 3.44 -2.06
C GLY A 74 -16.38 2.55 -2.54
N THR A 75 -16.02 2.63 -3.82
CA THR A 75 -14.86 1.90 -4.37
C THR A 75 -13.55 2.34 -3.71
N HIS A 76 -13.33 3.65 -3.62
CA HIS A 76 -12.12 4.20 -3.02
C HIS A 76 -12.08 4.05 -1.50
N GLU A 77 -13.25 4.02 -0.85
CA GLU A 77 -13.32 3.62 0.56
C GLU A 77 -12.85 2.18 0.77
N TYR A 78 -13.22 1.27 -0.12
CA TYR A 78 -12.74 -0.11 -0.08
C TYR A 78 -11.22 -0.20 -0.34
N GLU A 79 -10.73 0.50 -1.37
CA GLU A 79 -9.30 0.57 -1.67
C GLU A 79 -8.49 1.11 -0.48
N SER A 80 -8.92 2.23 0.11
CA SER A 80 -8.21 2.88 1.22
C SER A 80 -8.29 2.09 2.53
N LYS A 81 -9.44 1.49 2.84
CA LYS A 81 -9.67 0.83 4.14
C LYS A 81 -9.33 -0.66 4.14
N VAL A 82 -9.30 -1.32 2.98
CA VAL A 82 -9.09 -2.76 2.86
C VAL A 82 -7.85 -3.08 2.04
N LEU A 83 -7.78 -2.60 0.79
CA LEU A 83 -6.71 -3.01 -0.12
C LEU A 83 -5.36 -2.40 0.24
N ALA A 84 -5.29 -1.11 0.61
CA ALA A 84 -4.05 -0.46 0.99
C ALA A 84 -3.41 -1.09 2.25
N PRO A 85 -4.16 -1.32 3.36
CA PRO A 85 -3.61 -2.06 4.51
C PRO A 85 -3.19 -3.50 4.19
N ALA A 86 -3.97 -4.21 3.37
CA ALA A 86 -3.62 -5.57 2.95
C ALA A 86 -2.32 -5.57 2.11
N PHE A 87 -2.19 -4.63 1.18
CA PHE A 87 -1.00 -4.46 0.37
C PHE A 87 0.23 -4.18 1.23
N GLU A 88 0.13 -3.28 2.22
CA GLU A 88 1.22 -3.01 3.16
C GLU A 88 1.58 -4.25 3.99
N ALA A 89 0.59 -4.98 4.51
CA ALA A 89 0.85 -6.20 5.27
C ALA A 89 1.53 -7.29 4.43
N ILE A 90 1.11 -7.45 3.17
CA ILE A 90 1.62 -8.47 2.26
C ILE A 90 3.01 -8.09 1.74
N THR A 91 3.26 -6.83 1.41
CA THR A 91 4.46 -6.41 0.66
C THR A 91 5.49 -5.66 1.50
N GLY A 92 5.08 -5.08 2.63
CA GLY A 92 5.87 -4.14 3.41
C GLY A 92 5.99 -2.73 2.79
N ILE A 93 5.26 -2.43 1.72
CA ILE A 93 5.19 -1.10 1.10
C ILE A 93 4.01 -0.35 1.70
N LYS A 94 4.29 0.80 2.33
CA LYS A 94 3.26 1.59 2.98
C LYS A 94 2.50 2.42 1.97
N VAL A 95 1.17 2.31 1.99
CA VAL A 95 0.28 3.11 1.13
C VAL A 95 -0.61 3.97 2.00
N THR A 96 -0.43 5.28 1.92
CA THR A 96 -1.39 6.25 2.49
C THR A 96 -2.36 6.66 1.39
N HIS A 97 -3.62 6.27 1.54
CA HIS A 97 -4.67 6.56 0.56
C HIS A 97 -5.66 7.58 1.16
N ASP A 98 -5.48 8.84 0.77
CA ASP A 98 -6.31 9.96 1.21
C ASP A 98 -7.60 10.04 0.38
N LEU A 99 -8.73 10.15 1.08
CA LEU A 99 -10.06 10.33 0.50
C LEU A 99 -10.51 11.77 0.71
N ILE A 100 -10.77 12.48 -0.38
CA ILE A 100 -11.22 13.87 -0.39
C ILE A 100 -12.40 14.07 -1.36
N GLY A 101 -12.94 15.28 -1.49
CA GLY A 101 -13.96 15.56 -2.50
C GLY A 101 -13.36 15.62 -3.91
N GLU A 102 -14.13 15.28 -4.95
CA GLU A 102 -13.67 15.31 -6.35
C GLU A 102 -13.05 16.66 -6.73
N GLY A 103 -13.72 17.77 -6.37
CA GLY A 103 -13.21 19.11 -6.62
C GLY A 103 -11.83 19.36 -6.00
N ASP A 104 -11.58 18.82 -4.81
CA ASP A 104 -10.28 18.94 -4.13
C ASP A 104 -9.23 18.07 -4.82
N VAL A 105 -9.59 16.87 -5.32
CA VAL A 105 -8.68 16.03 -6.13
C VAL A 105 -8.21 16.80 -7.36
N VAL A 106 -9.15 17.41 -8.09
CA VAL A 106 -8.85 18.20 -9.30
C VAL A 106 -7.99 19.41 -8.95
N GLU A 107 -8.28 20.12 -7.87
CA GLU A 107 -7.47 21.26 -7.42
C GLU A 107 -6.03 20.84 -7.08
N LYS A 108 -5.86 19.73 -6.35
CA LYS A 108 -4.52 19.19 -6.02
C LYS A 108 -3.77 18.77 -7.28
N LEU A 109 -4.43 18.10 -8.21
CA LEU A 109 -3.81 17.72 -9.48
C LEU A 109 -3.37 18.95 -10.27
N GLN A 110 -4.24 19.95 -10.42
CA GLN A 110 -3.90 21.20 -11.11
C GLN A 110 -2.77 21.97 -10.42
N THR A 111 -2.72 21.95 -9.09
CA THR A 111 -1.63 22.56 -8.32
C THR A 111 -0.30 21.90 -8.66
N GLN A 112 -0.24 20.56 -8.63
CA GLN A 112 0.95 19.80 -9.04
C GLN A 112 1.35 20.09 -10.50
N MET A 113 0.38 20.20 -11.40
CA MET A 113 0.63 20.56 -12.81
C MET A 113 1.25 21.94 -12.97
N GLN A 114 0.78 22.92 -12.21
CA GLN A 114 1.22 24.31 -12.32
C GLN A 114 2.55 24.56 -11.60
N SER A 115 2.77 23.91 -10.45
CA SER A 115 4.01 24.03 -9.67
C SER A 115 5.14 23.18 -10.24
N GLY A 116 4.82 22.06 -10.88
CA GLY A 116 5.80 21.03 -11.25
C GLY A 116 6.33 20.23 -10.06
N GLU A 117 5.73 20.39 -8.88
CA GLU A 117 6.09 19.66 -7.66
C GLU A 117 5.13 18.50 -7.42
N ASN A 118 5.66 17.32 -7.09
CA ASN A 118 4.83 16.17 -6.72
C ASN A 118 4.21 16.38 -5.34
N ILE A 119 2.88 16.41 -5.29
CA ILE A 119 2.08 16.50 -4.06
C ILE A 119 1.67 15.09 -3.60
N TYR A 120 1.28 14.25 -4.55
CA TYR A 120 0.99 12.82 -4.36
C TYR A 120 1.78 12.00 -5.39
N ASP A 121 2.04 10.74 -5.06
CA ASP A 121 2.71 9.80 -5.96
C ASP A 121 1.73 9.24 -7.00
N ALA A 122 0.44 9.13 -6.64
CA ALA A 122 -0.63 8.73 -7.56
C ALA A 122 -1.95 9.46 -7.28
N TYR A 123 -2.72 9.63 -8.34
CA TYR A 123 -4.08 10.18 -8.31
C TYR A 123 -5.03 9.15 -8.93
N ILE A 124 -6.22 9.01 -8.34
CA ILE A 124 -7.35 8.33 -8.96
C ILE A 124 -8.40 9.38 -9.27
N ASN A 125 -8.64 9.63 -10.56
CA ASN A 125 -9.54 10.66 -11.05
C ASN A 125 -10.28 10.19 -12.31
N ASP A 126 -11.32 10.94 -12.65
CA ASP A 126 -12.23 10.57 -13.73
C ASP A 126 -11.56 10.48 -15.10
N SER A 127 -12.09 9.58 -15.92
CA SER A 127 -11.53 9.24 -17.24
C SER A 127 -11.54 10.39 -18.25
N ASP A 128 -12.35 11.42 -18.06
CA ASP A 128 -12.37 12.61 -18.90
C ASP A 128 -11.08 13.45 -18.78
N LEU A 129 -10.32 13.29 -17.69
CA LEU A 129 -8.98 13.86 -17.53
C LEU A 129 -7.88 13.12 -18.30
N ILE A 130 -8.12 11.93 -18.88
CA ILE A 130 -7.10 11.21 -19.66
C ILE A 130 -6.53 12.11 -20.76
N GLY A 131 -7.40 12.86 -21.45
CA GLY A 131 -6.97 13.82 -22.47
C GLY A 131 -6.17 15.00 -21.91
N THR A 132 -6.43 15.39 -20.65
CA THR A 132 -5.67 16.43 -19.94
C THR A 132 -4.25 15.95 -19.68
N HIS A 133 -4.06 14.76 -19.12
CA HIS A 133 -2.72 14.21 -18.85
C HIS A 133 -1.85 14.11 -20.12
N TRP A 134 -2.44 13.70 -21.24
CA TRP A 134 -1.73 13.61 -22.51
C TRP A 134 -1.34 14.99 -23.07
N ARG A 135 -2.29 15.94 -23.13
CA ARG A 135 -2.03 17.28 -23.69
C ARG A 135 -0.98 18.05 -22.92
N TYR A 136 -0.91 17.84 -21.61
CA TYR A 136 0.05 18.50 -20.72
C TYR A 136 1.27 17.64 -20.38
N GLN A 137 1.45 16.47 -21.01
CA GLN A 137 2.62 15.59 -20.86
C GLN A 137 2.90 15.19 -19.40
N LEU A 138 1.85 14.96 -18.61
CA LEU A 138 1.92 14.62 -17.18
C LEU A 138 2.15 13.12 -16.93
N ALA A 139 1.73 12.28 -17.88
CA ALA A 139 2.06 10.86 -17.93
C ALA A 139 2.90 10.64 -19.19
N ARG A 140 4.00 9.89 -19.06
CA ARG A 140 4.92 9.60 -20.17
C ARG A 140 5.00 8.11 -20.43
#